data_AF-A0A2D4K3B8-F1
#
_entry.id   AF-A0A2D4K3B8-F1
#
_cell.length_a   1.000
_cell.length_b   1.000
_cell.length_c   1.000
_cell.angle_alpha   90.00
_cell.angle_beta   90.00
_cell.angle_gamma   90.00
#
_symmetry.space_group_name_H-M   'P 1'
#
loop_
_entity.id
_entity.type
_entity.pdbx_description
1 polymer ?
#
loop_
_entity_poly.entity_id
_entity_poly.type
_entity_poly.pdbx_seq_one_letter_code
_entity_poly.pdbx_strand_id
1 'polypeptide(L)'
;YDLEYTNEFSAETQNQFLVSRYKALAEKLYEQEINLYKNNTNLRKGSSSVWMKTVVSSGTLADRMAAMTLLIQDAPVHSLQFIEILVNMIKKKGSRRQSLMALDTFKELLMSHLLPDNRKLHSFSQHPFDNLEKLSSGNRDSRDRRLILWYFEHHLKHWVAEFVQVLESLTHDPLIATKGRALSTAHELLCNKVEQEKAFLVQLVNKLGDPQNKVATKASYLLETLLHKHPNMKGVVGNEVERLLYRSNISPKAQYYAVCFLNQIVLSHEESELANKLTTLYFCFFQSCIKKKDVGSKMLSALLTGVNRAYPYAQTSSEKIKDQMDTLFKVLHIVNFNTSIQALMLLFQVMDSNQTISDRYYIALYKKLLDPGVALCAKPSMFLNLVYKSLKADTVLRRVKAFVKRLLQVTCGQMPPFACGALYLVSELLKIKPGLWVQLQDHVESDDEEHFHDLEEQEENLVDADKQINNEDIGQSTKPHNQASQASWVHHQNLTGGKGTGSYDPLSRNPAYCEAD
;
A
#
# COMPACT_ATOMS: atom_id res chain seq x y z
N TYR A 1 -0.24 -39.65 14.52
CA TYR A 1 -1.09 -39.27 13.38
C TYR A 1 -0.52 -40.04 12.21
N ASP A 2 -1.01 -41.26 11.98
CA ASP A 2 -0.39 -42.13 10.97
C ASP A 2 -0.69 -41.59 9.58
N LEU A 3 0.37 -41.17 8.89
CA LEU A 3 0.32 -40.52 7.58
C LEU A 3 -0.24 -41.43 6.47
N GLU A 4 -0.27 -42.74 6.70
CA GLU A 4 -0.62 -43.74 5.67
C GLU A 4 -2.08 -43.65 5.21
N TYR A 5 -3.04 -43.40 6.11
CA TYR A 5 -4.48 -43.49 5.79
C TYR A 5 -5.15 -42.14 5.52
N THR A 6 -4.50 -41.04 5.88
CA THR A 6 -5.10 -39.70 5.84
C THR A 6 -4.83 -38.95 4.52
N ASN A 7 -3.99 -39.51 3.65
CA ASN A 7 -3.74 -38.99 2.29
C ASN A 7 -4.78 -39.49 1.27
N GLU A 8 -5.69 -40.38 1.67
CA GLU A 8 -6.67 -40.99 0.79
C GLU A 8 -7.83 -40.02 0.54
N PHE A 9 -7.85 -39.45 -0.67
CA PHE A 9 -8.81 -38.43 -1.10
C PHE A 9 -9.53 -38.87 -2.37
N SER A 10 -10.83 -38.58 -2.43
CA SER A 10 -11.66 -38.69 -3.62
C SER A 10 -12.25 -37.33 -3.97
N ALA A 11 -12.00 -36.88 -5.20
CA ALA A 11 -12.67 -35.69 -5.76
C ALA A 11 -14.11 -35.98 -6.22
N GLU A 12 -14.45 -37.25 -6.44
CA GLU A 12 -15.76 -37.68 -6.91
C GLU A 12 -16.81 -37.67 -5.79
N THR A 13 -18.01 -37.18 -6.12
CA THR A 13 -19.15 -37.21 -5.20
C THR A 13 -19.55 -38.64 -4.90
N GLN A 14 -19.26 -39.06 -3.66
CA GLN A 14 -19.60 -40.38 -3.16
C GLN A 14 -21.10 -40.51 -2.89
N ASN A 15 -21.63 -41.72 -2.97
CA ASN A 15 -23.05 -41.99 -2.71
C ASN A 15 -23.42 -41.57 -1.28
N GLN A 16 -24.32 -40.59 -1.16
CA GLN A 16 -24.71 -39.98 0.12
C GLN A 16 -25.28 -40.99 1.12
N PHE A 17 -25.94 -42.06 0.64
CA PHE A 17 -26.43 -43.14 1.50
C PHE A 17 -25.27 -43.94 2.12
N LEU A 18 -24.25 -44.27 1.33
CA LEU A 18 -23.06 -44.97 1.82
C LEU A 18 -22.27 -44.12 2.81
N VAL A 19 -22.10 -42.82 2.52
CA VAL A 19 -21.42 -41.88 3.42
C VAL A 19 -22.13 -41.83 4.78
N SER A 20 -23.46 -41.68 4.80
CA SER A 20 -24.24 -41.67 6.05
C SER A 20 -24.13 -42.99 6.81
N ARG A 21 -24.18 -44.12 6.11
CA ARG A 21 -24.05 -45.45 6.73
C ARG A 21 -22.68 -45.63 7.37
N TYR A 22 -21.60 -45.32 6.65
CA TYR A 22 -20.24 -45.42 7.18
C TYR A 22 -19.95 -44.37 8.24
N LYS A 23 -20.58 -43.19 8.20
CA LYS A 23 -20.48 -42.18 9.25
C LYS A 23 -21.05 -42.67 10.57
N ALA A 24 -22.26 -43.25 10.54
CA ALA A 24 -22.88 -43.83 11.74
C ALA A 24 -22.09 -45.02 12.30
N LEU A 25 -21.45 -45.81 11.42
CA LEU A 25 -20.56 -46.89 11.83
C LEU A 25 -19.26 -46.34 12.44
N ALA A 26 -18.65 -45.33 11.81
CA ALA A 26 -17.42 -44.70 12.29
C ALA A 26 -17.63 -44.01 13.64
N GLU A 27 -18.78 -43.37 13.86
CA GLU A 27 -19.14 -42.78 15.16
C GLU A 27 -19.18 -43.83 16.27
N LYS A 28 -19.87 -44.97 16.05
CA LYS A 28 -19.90 -46.07 17.02
C LYS A 28 -18.51 -46.65 17.28
N LEU A 29 -17.71 -46.86 16.24
CA LEU A 29 -16.34 -47.35 16.38
C LEU A 29 -15.46 -46.38 17.16
N TYR A 30 -15.60 -45.08 16.87
CA TYR A 30 -14.83 -44.03 17.53
C TYR A 30 -15.17 -43.92 19.03
N GLU A 31 -16.45 -44.02 19.39
CA GLU A 31 -16.88 -44.07 20.80
C GLU A 31 -16.35 -45.31 21.53
N GLN A 32 -16.40 -46.47 20.88
CA GLN A 32 -15.84 -47.71 21.42
C GLN A 32 -14.33 -47.58 21.65
N GLU A 33 -13.61 -47.03 20.67
CA GLU A 33 -12.17 -46.82 20.74
C GLU A 33 -11.78 -45.83 21.86
N ILE A 34 -12.54 -44.75 22.04
CA ILE A 34 -12.36 -43.84 23.18
C ILE A 34 -12.57 -44.56 24.52
N ASN A 35 -13.60 -45.39 24.62
CA ASN A 35 -13.90 -46.11 25.86
C ASN A 35 -12.82 -47.16 26.17
N LEU A 36 -12.34 -47.88 25.16
CA LEU A 36 -11.21 -48.80 25.28
C LEU A 36 -9.94 -48.07 25.73
N TYR A 37 -9.63 -46.92 25.14
CA TYR A 37 -8.51 -46.09 25.55
C TYR A 37 -8.64 -45.61 27.00
N LYS A 38 -9.81 -45.12 27.40
CA LYS A 38 -10.09 -44.69 28.79
C LYS A 38 -9.90 -45.85 29.77
N ASN A 39 -10.39 -47.05 29.44
CA ASN A 39 -10.22 -48.23 30.29
C ASN A 39 -8.76 -48.66 30.38
N ASN A 40 -8.05 -48.77 29.25
CA ASN A 40 -6.63 -49.16 29.22
C ASN A 40 -5.72 -48.16 29.93
N THR A 41 -5.97 -46.86 29.78
CA THR A 41 -5.21 -45.81 30.46
C THR A 41 -5.45 -45.81 31.97
N ASN A 42 -6.69 -46.03 32.41
CA ASN A 42 -7.00 -46.21 33.83
C ASN A 42 -6.32 -47.47 34.40
N LEU A 43 -6.23 -48.55 33.62
CA LEU A 43 -5.58 -49.81 34.02
C LEU A 43 -4.04 -49.71 34.07
N ARG A 44 -3.42 -49.08 33.06
CA ARG A 44 -1.95 -49.05 32.91
C ARG A 44 -1.26 -47.84 33.56
N LYS A 45 -1.95 -46.69 33.63
CA LYS A 45 -1.43 -45.40 34.13
C LYS A 45 -2.36 -44.81 35.20
N GLY A 46 -3.04 -45.64 36.00
CA GLY A 46 -4.16 -45.23 36.85
C GLY A 46 -3.91 -44.00 37.72
N SER A 47 -2.80 -43.96 38.48
CA SER A 47 -2.49 -42.81 39.35
C SER A 47 -2.18 -41.53 38.56
N SER A 48 -1.36 -41.62 37.50
CA SER A 48 -0.96 -40.45 36.70
C SER A 48 -2.08 -39.92 35.79
N SER A 49 -2.91 -40.80 35.24
CA SER A 49 -4.09 -40.44 34.44
C SER A 49 -5.16 -39.75 35.29
N VAL A 50 -5.42 -40.26 36.50
CA VAL A 50 -6.35 -39.63 37.45
C VAL A 50 -5.81 -38.29 37.91
N TRP A 51 -4.52 -38.20 38.24
CA TRP A 51 -3.88 -36.92 38.57
C TRP A 51 -4.03 -35.90 37.43
N MET A 52 -3.75 -36.30 36.18
CA MET A 52 -3.89 -35.41 35.02
C MET A 52 -5.32 -34.91 34.84
N LYS A 53 -6.33 -35.78 35.01
CA LYS A 53 -7.76 -35.38 34.97
C LYS A 53 -8.11 -34.40 36.08
N THR A 54 -7.57 -34.59 37.29
CA THR A 54 -7.73 -33.65 38.41
C THR A 54 -7.07 -32.31 38.11
N VAL A 55 -5.87 -32.29 37.52
CA VAL A 55 -5.20 -31.05 37.12
C VAL A 55 -6.02 -30.29 36.08
N VAL A 56 -6.61 -30.98 35.09
CA VAL A 56 -7.47 -30.34 34.07
C VAL A 56 -8.74 -29.73 34.69
N SER A 57 -9.31 -30.32 35.74
CA SER A 57 -10.57 -29.84 36.35
C SER A 57 -10.35 -28.79 37.43
N SER A 58 -9.43 -29.01 38.38
CA SER A 58 -9.24 -28.18 39.58
C SER A 58 -7.89 -27.45 39.64
N GLY A 59 -6.99 -27.69 38.68
CA GLY A 59 -5.68 -27.04 38.64
C GLY A 59 -5.75 -25.55 38.31
N THR A 60 -4.61 -24.85 38.45
CA THR A 60 -4.51 -23.45 38.04
C THR A 60 -4.72 -23.32 36.52
N LEU A 61 -5.01 -22.12 36.02
CA LEU A 61 -5.24 -21.93 34.58
C LEU A 61 -4.03 -22.39 33.73
N ALA A 62 -2.81 -22.11 34.19
CA ALA A 62 -1.59 -22.52 33.49
C ALA A 62 -1.42 -24.06 33.51
N ASP A 63 -1.62 -24.68 34.68
CA ASP A 63 -1.50 -26.14 34.82
C ASP A 63 -2.58 -26.87 34.01
N ARG A 64 -3.80 -26.32 33.94
CA ARG A 64 -4.88 -26.82 33.09
C ARG A 64 -4.49 -26.79 31.61
N MET A 65 -3.89 -25.70 31.14
CA MET A 65 -3.43 -25.60 29.75
C MET A 65 -2.34 -26.63 29.47
N ALA A 66 -1.31 -26.70 30.33
CA ALA A 66 -0.20 -27.64 30.18
C ALA A 66 -0.67 -29.10 30.18
N ALA A 67 -1.57 -29.46 31.09
CA ALA A 67 -2.17 -30.79 31.17
C ALA A 67 -2.96 -31.14 29.90
N MET A 68 -3.78 -30.20 29.38
CA MET A 68 -4.50 -30.41 28.12
C MET A 68 -3.56 -30.57 26.92
N THR A 69 -2.49 -29.76 26.85
CA THR A 69 -1.46 -29.89 25.81
C THR A 69 -0.83 -31.27 25.82
N LEU A 70 -0.39 -31.76 26.98
CA LEU A 70 0.25 -33.08 27.11
C LEU A 70 -0.69 -34.22 26.73
N LEU A 71 -1.96 -34.15 27.15
CA LEU A 71 -2.96 -35.17 26.80
C LEU A 71 -3.23 -35.23 25.30
N ILE A 72 -3.34 -34.06 24.65
CA ILE A 72 -3.52 -33.97 23.20
C ILE A 72 -2.27 -34.48 22.46
N GLN A 73 -1.07 -34.22 22.97
CA GLN A 73 0.18 -34.69 22.39
C GLN A 73 0.37 -36.21 22.51
N ASP A 74 0.04 -36.82 23.65
CA ASP A 74 0.19 -38.28 23.87
C ASP A 74 -0.78 -39.07 22.98
N ALA A 75 -2.02 -38.58 22.83
CA ALA A 75 -3.06 -39.28 22.08
C ALA A 75 -4.04 -38.30 21.38
N PRO A 76 -3.68 -37.75 20.20
CA PRO A 76 -4.49 -36.72 19.54
C PRO A 76 -5.87 -37.26 19.10
N VAL A 77 -5.91 -38.50 18.59
CA VAL A 77 -7.14 -39.13 18.10
C VAL A 77 -8.18 -39.29 19.19
N HIS A 78 -7.78 -39.51 20.45
CA HIS A 78 -8.71 -39.75 21.56
C HIS A 78 -9.03 -38.49 22.37
N SER A 79 -8.46 -37.34 21.99
CA SER A 79 -8.44 -36.11 22.79
C SER A 79 -9.34 -34.99 22.24
N LEU A 80 -10.30 -35.31 21.37
CA LEU A 80 -11.24 -34.31 20.82
C LEU A 80 -12.00 -33.52 21.90
N GLN A 81 -12.32 -34.15 23.04
CA GLN A 81 -12.98 -33.46 24.16
C GLN A 81 -12.15 -32.28 24.68
N PHE A 82 -10.82 -32.39 24.72
CA PHE A 82 -9.97 -31.29 25.18
C PHE A 82 -9.86 -30.17 24.15
N ILE A 83 -9.92 -30.50 22.86
CA ILE A 83 -10.00 -29.50 21.78
C ILE A 83 -11.30 -28.70 21.91
N GLU A 84 -12.44 -29.36 22.11
CA GLU A 84 -13.72 -28.71 22.36
C GLU A 84 -13.65 -27.78 23.58
N ILE A 85 -13.10 -28.25 24.70
CA ILE A 85 -12.94 -27.44 25.91
C ILE A 85 -12.08 -26.20 25.62
N LEU A 86 -10.95 -26.35 24.93
CA LEU A 86 -10.08 -25.23 24.56
C LEU A 86 -10.81 -24.21 23.69
N VAL A 87 -11.50 -24.64 22.63
CA VAL A 87 -12.27 -23.73 21.76
C VAL A 87 -13.38 -23.01 22.53
N ASN A 88 -14.09 -23.72 23.41
CA ASN A 88 -15.12 -23.12 24.27
C ASN A 88 -14.53 -22.14 25.29
N MET A 89 -13.32 -22.38 25.80
CA MET A 89 -12.60 -21.46 26.67
C MET A 89 -12.19 -20.18 25.94
N ILE A 90 -11.82 -20.26 24.66
CA ILE A 90 -11.53 -19.10 23.82
C ILE A 90 -12.81 -18.27 23.60
N LYS A 91 -13.94 -18.94 23.34
CA LYS A 91 -15.25 -18.31 23.10
C LYS A 91 -15.82 -17.59 24.33
N LYS A 92 -15.45 -18.03 25.54
CA LYS A 92 -16.02 -17.51 26.79
C LYS A 92 -15.57 -16.07 27.09
N LYS A 93 -16.50 -15.11 26.95
CA LYS A 93 -16.25 -13.66 27.15
C LYS A 93 -15.95 -13.24 28.60
N GLY A 94 -16.23 -14.09 29.59
CA GLY A 94 -16.16 -13.74 31.01
C GLY A 94 -14.74 -13.66 31.59
N SER A 95 -13.75 -14.33 31.00
CA SER A 95 -12.36 -14.29 31.47
C SER A 95 -11.39 -14.14 30.29
N ARG A 96 -11.00 -12.89 29.99
CA ARG A 96 -10.11 -12.59 28.86
C ARG A 96 -8.74 -13.23 29.00
N ARG A 97 -8.20 -13.32 30.21
CA ARG A 97 -6.93 -14.02 30.48
C ARG A 97 -7.03 -15.49 30.09
N GLN A 98 -8.14 -16.14 30.45
CA GLN A 98 -8.42 -17.53 30.10
C GLN A 98 -8.54 -17.71 28.59
N SER A 99 -9.29 -16.83 27.92
CA SER A 99 -9.47 -16.85 26.47
C SER A 99 -8.14 -16.69 25.72
N LEU A 100 -7.31 -15.72 26.11
CA LEU A 100 -6.01 -15.48 25.47
C LEU A 100 -5.00 -16.60 25.72
N MET A 101 -4.94 -17.15 26.94
CA MET A 101 -4.07 -18.31 27.20
C MET A 101 -4.52 -19.53 26.40
N ALA A 102 -5.83 -19.82 26.36
CA ALA A 102 -6.36 -20.92 25.55
C ALA A 102 -6.12 -20.71 24.06
N LEU A 103 -6.18 -19.47 23.56
CA LEU A 103 -5.86 -19.11 22.18
C LEU A 103 -4.41 -19.46 21.85
N ASP A 104 -3.46 -19.08 22.72
CA ASP A 104 -2.04 -19.36 22.51
C ASP A 104 -1.76 -20.87 22.55
N THR A 105 -2.31 -21.57 23.55
CA THR A 105 -2.17 -23.03 23.67
C THR A 105 -2.74 -23.76 22.46
N PHE A 106 -3.95 -23.40 22.01
CA PHE A 106 -4.56 -24.06 20.86
C PHE A 106 -3.82 -23.75 19.56
N LYS A 107 -3.35 -22.51 19.37
CA LYS A 107 -2.50 -22.15 18.24
C LYS A 107 -1.22 -22.99 18.19
N GLU A 108 -0.52 -23.14 19.31
CA GLU A 108 0.70 -23.96 19.38
C GLU A 108 0.43 -25.43 19.04
N LEU A 109 -0.66 -26.00 19.55
CA LEU A 109 -1.10 -27.36 19.22
C LEU A 109 -1.42 -27.54 17.72
N LEU A 110 -2.11 -26.57 17.12
CA LEU A 110 -2.38 -26.55 15.68
C LEU A 110 -1.09 -26.50 14.86
N MET A 111 -0.11 -25.68 15.27
CA MET A 111 1.15 -25.53 14.57
C MET A 111 2.05 -26.77 14.68
N SER A 112 2.10 -27.39 15.85
CA SER A 112 3.09 -28.45 16.16
C SER A 112 2.60 -29.87 15.89
N HIS A 113 1.33 -30.22 16.20
CA HIS A 113 0.90 -31.61 16.27
C HIS A 113 -0.42 -31.94 15.56
N LEU A 114 -1.35 -30.99 15.44
CA LEU A 114 -2.70 -31.28 14.94
C LEU A 114 -2.85 -31.09 13.43
N LEU A 115 -2.26 -30.03 12.85
CA LEU A 115 -2.43 -29.74 11.42
C LEU A 115 -1.25 -30.27 10.60
N PRO A 116 -1.52 -30.98 9.47
CA PRO A 116 -0.47 -31.35 8.53
C PRO A 116 0.11 -30.10 7.84
N ASP A 117 1.40 -30.15 7.50
CA ASP A 117 2.10 -29.03 6.86
C ASP A 117 1.76 -28.89 5.37
N ASN A 118 1.60 -30.02 4.68
CA ASN A 118 1.58 -30.06 3.21
C ASN A 118 0.18 -30.18 2.59
N ARG A 119 -0.87 -30.32 3.38
CA ARG A 119 -2.24 -30.55 2.87
C ARG A 119 -3.33 -29.97 3.76
N LYS A 120 -4.51 -29.80 3.18
CA LYS A 120 -5.73 -29.40 3.90
C LYS A 120 -6.40 -30.63 4.52
N LEU A 121 -7.18 -30.42 5.58
CA LEU A 121 -7.96 -31.48 6.21
C LEU A 121 -9.12 -31.89 5.31
N HIS A 122 -9.45 -33.18 5.30
CA HIS A 122 -10.56 -33.71 4.51
C HIS A 122 -11.85 -33.80 5.32
N SER A 123 -12.98 -33.52 4.66
CA SER A 123 -14.30 -33.79 5.21
C SER A 123 -14.61 -35.27 5.05
N PHE A 124 -15.44 -35.86 5.92
CA PHE A 124 -15.75 -37.29 5.87
C PHE A 124 -16.22 -37.76 4.49
N SER A 125 -17.05 -36.96 3.81
CA SER A 125 -17.57 -37.26 2.46
C SER A 125 -16.53 -37.25 1.34
N GLN A 126 -15.32 -36.74 1.59
CA GLN A 126 -14.25 -36.61 0.59
C GLN A 126 -13.30 -37.82 0.57
N HIS A 127 -13.61 -38.87 1.33
CA HIS A 127 -12.84 -40.11 1.31
C HIS A 127 -13.47 -41.15 0.36
N PRO A 128 -12.67 -42.02 -0.26
CA PRO A 128 -13.17 -43.04 -1.20
C PRO A 128 -13.85 -44.20 -0.46
N PHE A 129 -15.18 -44.17 -0.36
CA PHE A 129 -15.96 -45.24 0.27
C PHE A 129 -16.17 -46.44 -0.64
N ASP A 130 -16.28 -46.23 -1.95
CA ASP A 130 -16.50 -47.32 -2.92
C ASP A 130 -15.30 -48.28 -3.01
N ASN A 131 -14.09 -47.78 -2.75
CA ASN A 131 -12.86 -48.57 -2.72
C ASN A 131 -12.44 -48.99 -1.30
N LEU A 132 -13.23 -48.68 -0.27
CA LEU A 132 -12.85 -48.93 1.13
C LEU A 132 -12.51 -50.40 1.39
N GLU A 133 -13.27 -51.34 0.81
CA GLU A 133 -13.04 -52.77 0.99
C GLU A 133 -11.77 -53.27 0.27
N LYS A 134 -11.43 -52.66 -0.87
CA LYS A 134 -10.17 -52.94 -1.59
C LYS A 134 -8.98 -52.37 -0.83
N LEU A 135 -9.12 -51.14 -0.33
CA LEU A 135 -8.11 -50.45 0.46
C LEU A 135 -7.82 -51.17 1.78
N SER A 136 -8.83 -51.80 2.38
CA SER A 136 -8.66 -52.59 3.60
C SER A 136 -8.16 -54.02 3.36
N SER A 137 -7.92 -54.42 2.10
CA SER A 137 -7.61 -55.80 1.70
C SER A 137 -8.62 -56.83 2.24
N GLY A 138 -9.88 -56.41 2.41
CA GLY A 138 -10.93 -57.22 3.05
C GLY A 138 -10.79 -57.42 4.57
N ASN A 139 -9.76 -56.87 5.21
CA ASN A 139 -9.61 -56.94 6.67
C ASN A 139 -10.53 -55.93 7.36
N ARG A 140 -11.28 -56.40 8.37
CA ARG A 140 -12.21 -55.58 9.14
C ARG A 140 -11.49 -54.57 10.03
N ASP A 141 -10.37 -54.97 10.65
CA ASP A 141 -9.66 -54.12 11.60
C ASP A 141 -9.00 -52.92 10.91
N SER A 142 -8.44 -53.13 9.72
CA SER A 142 -7.83 -52.05 8.93
C SER A 142 -8.89 -51.06 8.42
N ARG A 143 -10.06 -51.56 8.01
CA ARG A 143 -11.22 -50.73 7.65
C ARG A 143 -11.68 -49.88 8.84
N ASP A 144 -11.86 -50.51 9.99
CA ASP A 144 -12.39 -49.86 11.18
C ASP A 144 -11.41 -48.77 11.68
N ARG A 145 -10.09 -49.03 11.64
CA ARG A 145 -9.05 -48.00 11.92
C ARG A 145 -9.08 -46.81 10.94
N ARG A 146 -9.23 -47.06 9.64
CA ARG A 146 -9.35 -45.99 8.63
C ARG A 146 -10.56 -45.11 8.91
N LEU A 147 -11.71 -45.73 9.17
CA LEU A 147 -12.94 -45.00 9.47
C LEU A 147 -12.83 -44.14 10.75
N ILE A 148 -12.16 -44.65 11.79
CA ILE A 148 -11.86 -43.88 13.01
C ILE A 148 -11.01 -42.65 12.69
N LEU A 149 -9.95 -42.80 11.89
CA LEU A 149 -9.05 -41.69 11.53
C LEU A 149 -9.75 -40.65 10.64
N TRP A 150 -10.52 -41.08 9.64
CA TRP A 150 -11.30 -40.18 8.78
C TRP A 150 -12.37 -39.43 9.57
N TYR A 151 -13.01 -40.09 10.54
CA TYR A 151 -13.97 -39.47 11.42
C TYR A 151 -13.31 -38.43 12.34
N PHE A 152 -12.16 -38.75 12.91
CA PHE A 152 -11.36 -37.81 13.69
C PHE A 152 -10.94 -36.60 12.86
N GLU A 153 -10.44 -36.80 11.63
CA GLU A 153 -10.03 -35.72 10.73
C GLU A 153 -11.21 -34.78 10.39
N HIS A 154 -12.39 -35.35 10.13
CA HIS A 154 -13.60 -34.58 9.90
C HIS A 154 -13.99 -33.70 11.09
N HIS A 155 -13.92 -34.24 12.32
CA HIS A 155 -14.19 -33.49 13.54
C HIS A 155 -13.14 -32.42 13.82
N LEU A 156 -11.86 -32.73 13.61
CA LEU A 156 -10.79 -31.76 13.75
C LEU A 156 -11.00 -30.58 12.77
N LYS A 157 -11.39 -30.87 11.52
CA LYS A 157 -11.72 -29.84 10.54
C LYS A 157 -12.90 -28.96 10.98
N HIS A 158 -13.92 -29.56 11.58
CA HIS A 158 -15.04 -28.80 12.14
C HIS A 158 -14.59 -27.87 13.27
N TRP A 159 -13.80 -28.37 14.23
CA TRP A 159 -13.29 -27.57 15.35
C TRP A 159 -12.34 -26.46 14.90
N VAL A 160 -11.53 -26.69 13.86
CA VAL A 160 -10.69 -25.65 13.26
C VAL A 160 -11.54 -24.57 12.59
N ALA A 161 -12.62 -24.96 11.90
CA ALA A 161 -13.56 -23.99 11.32
C ALA A 161 -14.28 -23.16 12.41
N GLU A 162 -14.75 -23.79 13.48
CA GLU A 162 -15.31 -23.10 14.65
C GLU A 162 -14.30 -22.16 15.30
N PHE A 163 -13.05 -22.61 15.45
CA PHE A 163 -11.97 -21.77 15.97
C PHE A 163 -11.73 -20.53 15.12
N VAL A 164 -11.74 -20.65 13.79
CA VAL A 164 -11.59 -19.50 12.88
C VAL A 164 -12.72 -18.48 13.07
N GLN A 165 -13.97 -18.93 13.27
CA GLN A 165 -15.09 -18.04 13.57
C GLN A 165 -14.96 -17.38 14.94
N VAL A 166 -14.52 -18.13 15.96
CA VAL A 166 -14.26 -17.59 17.29
C VAL A 166 -13.13 -16.55 17.23
N LEU A 167 -12.06 -16.82 16.48
CA LEU A 167 -10.96 -15.89 16.26
C LEU A 167 -11.45 -14.61 15.59
N GLU A 168 -12.32 -14.72 14.59
CA GLU A 168 -12.96 -13.56 13.95
C GLU A 168 -13.66 -12.69 14.99
N SER A 169 -14.45 -13.29 15.86
CA SER A 169 -15.16 -12.56 16.93
C SER A 169 -14.20 -11.83 17.88
N LEU A 170 -13.03 -12.43 18.18
CA LEU A 170 -11.99 -11.79 18.99
C LEU A 170 -11.33 -10.60 18.29
N THR A 171 -11.22 -10.63 16.95
CA THR A 171 -10.74 -9.47 16.20
C THR A 171 -11.67 -8.26 16.32
N HIS A 172 -12.95 -8.46 16.68
CA HIS A 172 -13.94 -7.41 16.91
C HIS A 172 -14.09 -6.98 18.39
N ASP A 173 -13.27 -7.53 19.31
CA ASP A 173 -13.29 -7.16 20.72
C ASP A 173 -12.98 -5.66 20.92
N PRO A 174 -13.59 -4.95 21.90
CA PRO A 174 -13.33 -3.53 22.12
C PRO A 174 -11.87 -3.19 22.47
N LEU A 175 -11.10 -4.14 23.03
CA LEU A 175 -9.73 -3.90 23.46
C LEU A 175 -8.72 -4.13 22.33
N ILE A 176 -7.90 -3.11 22.07
CA ILE A 176 -6.82 -3.14 21.05
C ILE A 176 -5.87 -4.32 21.28
N ALA A 177 -5.54 -4.64 22.54
CA ALA A 177 -4.64 -5.74 22.88
C ALA A 177 -5.19 -7.10 22.43
N THR A 178 -6.47 -7.38 22.69
CA THR A 178 -7.14 -8.62 22.28
C THR A 178 -7.17 -8.73 20.76
N LYS A 179 -7.61 -7.67 20.06
CA LYS A 179 -7.59 -7.63 18.60
C LYS A 179 -6.19 -7.89 18.04
N GLY A 180 -5.20 -7.23 18.65
CA GLY A 180 -3.80 -7.36 18.26
C GLY A 180 -3.27 -8.78 18.43
N ARG A 181 -3.63 -9.49 19.50
CA ARG A 181 -3.27 -10.91 19.70
C ARG A 181 -3.97 -11.80 18.67
N ALA A 182 -5.27 -11.62 18.48
CA ALA A 182 -6.05 -12.39 17.51
C ALA A 182 -5.49 -12.25 16.08
N LEU A 183 -5.11 -11.03 15.67
CA LEU A 183 -4.50 -10.79 14.36
C LEU A 183 -3.11 -11.43 14.22
N SER A 184 -2.29 -11.37 15.27
CA SER A 184 -0.99 -12.06 15.27
C SER A 184 -1.17 -13.57 15.13
N THR A 185 -2.14 -14.15 15.84
CA THR A 185 -2.47 -15.59 15.73
C THR A 185 -2.95 -15.96 14.33
N ALA A 186 -3.87 -15.18 13.74
CA ALA A 186 -4.35 -15.41 12.37
C ALA A 186 -3.20 -15.35 11.34
N HIS A 187 -2.30 -14.37 11.48
CA HIS A 187 -1.14 -14.23 10.61
C HIS A 187 -0.14 -15.39 10.76
N GLU A 188 0.16 -15.81 11.99
CA GLU A 188 1.08 -16.92 12.25
C GLU A 188 0.54 -18.24 11.67
N LEU A 189 -0.75 -18.51 11.81
CA LEU A 189 -1.38 -19.69 11.22
C LEU A 189 -1.38 -19.62 9.70
N LEU A 190 -1.73 -18.47 9.11
CA LEU A 190 -1.69 -18.25 7.66
C LEU A 190 -0.28 -18.43 7.07
N CYS A 191 0.77 -18.05 7.80
CA CYS A 191 2.14 -18.19 7.32
C CYS A 191 2.64 -19.64 7.31
N ASN A 192 2.17 -20.46 8.24
CA ASN A 192 2.78 -21.77 8.52
C ASN A 192 1.88 -22.95 8.13
N LYS A 193 0.58 -22.76 7.97
CA LYS A 193 -0.39 -23.85 7.72
C LYS A 193 -1.33 -23.49 6.58
N VAL A 194 -1.65 -24.51 5.77
CA VAL A 194 -2.53 -24.35 4.60
C VAL A 194 -4.03 -24.40 4.94
N GLU A 195 -4.41 -24.92 6.11
CA GLU A 195 -5.82 -25.04 6.49
C GLU A 195 -6.45 -23.66 6.74
N GLN A 196 -7.62 -23.39 6.13
CA GLN A 196 -8.37 -22.13 6.26
C GLN A 196 -7.62 -20.84 5.84
N GLU A 197 -6.59 -20.92 4.99
CA GLU A 197 -5.82 -19.76 4.47
C GLU A 197 -6.71 -18.59 4.00
N LYS A 198 -7.73 -18.90 3.20
CA LYS A 198 -8.64 -17.88 2.65
C LYS A 198 -9.39 -17.14 3.76
N ALA A 199 -9.83 -17.84 4.80
CA ALA A 199 -10.57 -17.23 5.90
C ALA A 199 -9.65 -16.31 6.72
N PHE A 200 -8.44 -16.76 7.07
CA PHE A 200 -7.47 -15.93 7.77
C PHE A 200 -7.06 -14.69 6.95
N LEU A 201 -6.86 -14.84 5.64
CA LEU A 201 -6.55 -13.73 4.76
C LEU A 201 -7.68 -12.70 4.73
N VAL A 202 -8.94 -13.14 4.56
CA VAL A 202 -10.12 -12.27 4.59
C VAL A 202 -10.20 -11.52 5.93
N GLN A 203 -9.96 -12.19 7.05
CA GLN A 203 -9.98 -11.57 8.38
C GLN A 203 -8.90 -10.50 8.53
N LEU A 204 -7.66 -10.76 8.08
CA LEU A 204 -6.57 -9.78 8.10
C LEU A 204 -6.86 -8.58 7.19
N VAL A 205 -7.30 -8.82 5.96
CA VAL A 205 -7.63 -7.77 4.98
C VAL A 205 -8.79 -6.90 5.49
N ASN A 206 -9.84 -7.50 6.03
CA ASN A 206 -10.96 -6.75 6.63
C ASN A 206 -10.49 -5.78 7.74
N LYS A 207 -9.39 -6.10 8.44
CA LYS A 207 -8.83 -5.23 9.49
C LYS A 207 -8.04 -4.03 8.99
N LEU A 208 -7.75 -3.92 7.69
CA LEU A 208 -7.30 -2.65 7.10
C LEU A 208 -8.34 -1.54 7.28
N GLY A 209 -9.62 -1.89 7.46
CA GLY A 209 -10.71 -0.97 7.71
C GLY A 209 -11.09 -0.77 9.18
N ASP A 210 -10.28 -1.22 10.16
CA ASP A 210 -10.62 -1.05 11.57
C ASP A 210 -10.66 0.46 11.96
N PRO A 211 -11.62 0.90 12.78
CA PRO A 211 -11.69 2.30 13.22
C PRO A 211 -10.42 2.75 13.96
N GLN A 212 -9.73 1.83 14.66
CA GLN A 212 -8.51 2.13 15.41
C GLN A 212 -7.28 2.06 14.50
N ASN A 213 -6.59 3.20 14.36
CA ASN A 213 -5.39 3.32 13.49
C ASN A 213 -4.33 2.26 13.80
N LYS A 214 -4.06 2.01 15.09
CA LYS A 214 -3.05 1.04 15.54
C LYS A 214 -3.35 -0.38 15.03
N VAL A 215 -4.62 -0.74 14.91
CA VAL A 215 -5.06 -2.07 14.44
C VAL A 215 -4.92 -2.14 12.92
N ALA A 216 -5.37 -1.11 12.19
CA ALA A 216 -5.23 -1.04 10.74
C ALA A 216 -3.76 -1.05 10.28
N THR A 217 -2.89 -0.28 10.94
CA THR A 217 -1.46 -0.28 10.65
C THR A 217 -0.81 -1.62 10.98
N LYS A 218 -1.23 -2.27 12.08
CA LYS A 218 -0.75 -3.61 12.41
C LYS A 218 -1.18 -4.64 11.36
N ALA A 219 -2.42 -4.58 10.88
CA ALA A 219 -2.90 -5.44 9.81
C ALA A 219 -2.09 -5.25 8.51
N SER A 220 -1.82 -4.00 8.14
CA SER A 220 -0.94 -3.67 7.00
C SER A 220 0.46 -4.28 7.16
N TYR A 221 1.08 -4.13 8.33
CA TYR A 221 2.41 -4.68 8.63
C TYR A 221 2.43 -6.22 8.59
N LEU A 222 1.40 -6.88 9.11
CA LEU A 222 1.29 -8.34 9.07
C LEU A 222 1.12 -8.84 7.62
N LEU A 223 0.30 -8.17 6.81
CA LEU A 223 0.17 -8.52 5.39
C LEU A 223 1.48 -8.27 4.62
N GLU A 224 2.21 -7.21 4.94
CA GLU A 224 3.54 -6.96 4.36
C GLU A 224 4.53 -8.07 4.74
N THR A 225 4.54 -8.50 6.00
CA THR A 225 5.40 -9.60 6.48
C THR A 225 5.03 -10.93 5.82
N LEU A 226 3.73 -11.18 5.60
CA LEU A 226 3.23 -12.34 4.86
C LEU A 226 3.77 -12.36 3.43
N LEU A 227 3.73 -11.23 2.71
CA LEU A 227 4.23 -11.14 1.33
C LEU A 227 5.75 -11.29 1.23
N HIS A 228 6.50 -10.89 2.26
CA HIS A 228 7.94 -11.15 2.32
C HIS A 228 8.26 -12.63 2.52
N LYS A 229 7.47 -13.36 3.33
CA LYS A 229 7.61 -14.81 3.50
C LYS A 229 7.14 -15.61 2.29
N HIS A 230 6.04 -15.18 1.66
CA HIS A 230 5.37 -15.90 0.58
C HIS A 230 5.12 -14.98 -0.63
N PRO A 231 6.13 -14.74 -1.48
CA PRO A 231 6.00 -13.86 -2.65
C PRO A 231 4.91 -14.31 -3.63
N ASN A 232 4.71 -15.62 -3.79
CA ASN A 232 3.69 -16.18 -4.68
C ASN A 232 2.25 -15.83 -4.26
N MET A 233 2.03 -15.35 -3.03
CA MET A 233 0.70 -14.95 -2.55
C MET A 233 0.30 -13.52 -2.96
N LYS A 234 1.20 -12.70 -3.52
CA LYS A 234 0.91 -11.30 -3.86
C LYS A 234 -0.37 -11.13 -4.70
N GLY A 235 -0.58 -12.00 -5.70
CA GLY A 235 -1.77 -11.96 -6.54
C GLY A 235 -3.06 -12.26 -5.76
N VAL A 236 -3.04 -13.25 -4.87
CA VAL A 236 -4.21 -13.63 -4.06
C VAL A 236 -4.55 -12.54 -3.04
N VAL A 237 -3.53 -12.00 -2.36
CA VAL A 237 -3.70 -10.90 -1.41
C VAL A 237 -4.20 -9.64 -2.11
N GLY A 238 -3.63 -9.30 -3.27
CA GLY A 238 -4.07 -8.17 -4.09
C GLY A 238 -5.55 -8.26 -4.49
N ASN A 239 -5.99 -9.44 -4.94
CA ASN A 239 -7.40 -9.68 -5.30
C ASN A 239 -8.35 -9.55 -4.10
N GLU A 240 -7.93 -9.98 -2.90
CA GLU A 240 -8.78 -9.85 -1.70
C GLU A 240 -8.87 -8.39 -1.22
N VAL A 241 -7.78 -7.63 -1.32
CA VAL A 241 -7.79 -6.19 -1.05
C VAL A 241 -8.62 -5.43 -2.10
N GLU A 242 -8.58 -5.84 -3.36
CA GLU A 242 -9.46 -5.31 -4.41
C GLU A 242 -10.94 -5.54 -4.07
N ARG A 243 -11.31 -6.75 -3.63
CA ARG A 243 -12.68 -7.04 -3.17
C ARG A 243 -13.10 -6.15 -2.02
N LEU A 244 -12.19 -5.85 -1.09
CA LEU A 244 -12.46 -4.93 0.02
C LEU A 244 -12.75 -3.51 -0.51
N LEU A 245 -11.94 -3.03 -1.46
CA LEU A 245 -12.05 -1.68 -2.02
C LEU A 245 -13.38 -1.41 -2.74
N TYR A 246 -13.94 -2.41 -3.43
CA TYR A 246 -15.21 -2.29 -4.16
C TYR A 246 -16.48 -2.51 -3.32
N ARG A 247 -16.37 -2.73 -2.00
CA ARG A 247 -17.56 -2.85 -1.13
C ARG A 247 -18.32 -1.53 -1.06
N SER A 248 -19.65 -1.57 -1.18
CA SER A 248 -20.52 -0.38 -1.22
C SER A 248 -20.45 0.49 0.04
N ASN A 249 -20.21 -0.10 1.22
CA ASN A 249 -20.22 0.59 2.52
C ASN A 249 -18.83 0.70 3.18
N ILE A 250 -17.76 0.79 2.38
CA ILE A 250 -16.42 0.95 2.94
C ILE A 250 -16.14 2.41 3.31
N SER A 251 -15.49 2.62 4.46
CA SER A 251 -15.08 3.97 4.87
C SER A 251 -13.93 4.49 3.98
N PRO A 252 -13.87 5.81 3.68
CA PRO A 252 -12.78 6.38 2.87
C PRO A 252 -11.40 6.17 3.52
N LYS A 253 -11.37 6.10 4.86
CA LYS A 253 -10.17 5.78 5.64
C LYS A 253 -9.71 4.34 5.39
N ALA A 254 -10.62 3.37 5.37
CA ALA A 254 -10.30 1.98 5.06
C ALA A 254 -9.79 1.85 3.61
N GLN A 255 -10.42 2.55 2.66
CA GLN A 255 -9.92 2.61 1.28
C GLN A 255 -8.49 3.15 1.23
N TYR A 256 -8.21 4.22 1.99
CA TYR A 256 -6.87 4.83 2.01
C TYR A 256 -5.81 3.85 2.53
N TYR A 257 -6.08 3.15 3.64
CA TYR A 257 -5.14 2.15 4.16
C TYR A 257 -4.95 0.96 3.22
N ALA A 258 -6.02 0.50 2.56
CA ALA A 258 -5.94 -0.54 1.54
C ALA A 258 -5.07 -0.12 0.34
N VAL A 259 -5.25 1.09 -0.18
CA VAL A 259 -4.41 1.64 -1.26
C VAL A 259 -2.96 1.79 -0.81
N CYS A 260 -2.72 2.31 0.41
CA CYS A 260 -1.37 2.41 0.97
C CYS A 260 -0.68 1.05 1.08
N PHE A 261 -1.40 0.01 1.49
CA PHE A 261 -0.89 -1.36 1.53
C PHE A 261 -0.57 -1.87 0.11
N LEU A 262 -1.46 -1.69 -0.86
CA LEU A 262 -1.19 -2.07 -2.26
C LEU A 262 0.09 -1.42 -2.80
N ASN A 263 0.33 -0.14 -2.43
CA ASN A 263 1.55 0.58 -2.82
C ASN A 263 2.84 0.00 -2.22
N GLN A 264 2.75 -0.77 -1.13
CA GLN A 264 3.89 -1.42 -0.48
C GLN A 264 4.25 -2.76 -1.13
N ILE A 265 3.40 -3.31 -1.99
CA ILE A 265 3.69 -4.55 -2.71
C ILE A 265 4.89 -4.32 -3.64
N VAL A 266 5.98 -5.02 -3.36
CA VAL A 266 7.19 -4.99 -4.19
C VAL A 266 6.95 -5.86 -5.42
N LEU A 267 6.98 -5.25 -6.60
CA LEU A 267 6.76 -5.92 -7.88
C LEU A 267 8.09 -6.28 -8.55
N SER A 268 8.10 -7.40 -9.25
CA SER A 268 9.20 -7.81 -10.15
C SER A 268 8.76 -7.75 -11.62
N HIS A 269 9.71 -7.84 -12.56
CA HIS A 269 9.40 -7.87 -13.99
C HIS A 269 8.64 -9.12 -14.45
N GLU A 270 8.66 -10.20 -13.65
CA GLU A 270 7.91 -11.43 -13.90
C GLU A 270 6.41 -11.26 -13.57
N GLU A 271 6.06 -10.30 -12.72
CA GLU A 271 4.70 -10.08 -12.20
C GLU A 271 3.91 -9.05 -13.03
N SER A 272 4.09 -9.06 -14.35
CA SER A 272 3.50 -8.06 -15.26
C SER A 272 1.96 -8.04 -15.24
N GLU A 273 1.34 -9.20 -15.08
CA GLU A 273 -0.12 -9.32 -14.95
C GLU A 273 -0.65 -8.64 -13.68
N LEU A 274 0.05 -8.82 -12.56
CA LEU A 274 -0.32 -8.19 -11.29
C LEU A 274 -0.13 -6.67 -11.39
N ALA A 275 0.99 -6.22 -11.96
CA ALA A 275 1.24 -4.81 -12.20
C ALA A 275 0.16 -4.16 -13.08
N ASN A 276 -0.26 -4.83 -14.16
CA ASN A 276 -1.35 -4.38 -15.03
C ASN A 276 -2.69 -4.25 -14.27
N LYS A 277 -3.02 -5.22 -13.41
CA LYS A 277 -4.22 -5.19 -12.56
C LYS A 277 -4.19 -4.04 -11.56
N LEU A 278 -3.07 -3.87 -10.84
CA LEU A 278 -2.89 -2.78 -9.88
C LEU A 278 -2.98 -1.41 -10.55
N THR A 279 -2.31 -1.22 -11.69
CA THR A 279 -2.39 0.01 -12.47
C THR A 279 -3.83 0.33 -12.87
N THR A 280 -4.56 -0.66 -13.39
CA THR A 280 -5.97 -0.49 -13.76
C THR A 280 -6.81 -0.08 -12.55
N LEU A 281 -6.63 -0.76 -11.41
CA LEU A 281 -7.33 -0.46 -10.17
C LEU A 281 -7.04 0.97 -9.70
N TYR A 282 -5.78 1.40 -9.67
CA TYR A 282 -5.43 2.76 -9.27
C TYR A 282 -6.07 3.83 -10.17
N PHE A 283 -6.11 3.61 -11.49
CA PHE A 283 -6.76 4.55 -12.41
C PHE A 283 -8.28 4.58 -12.25
N CYS A 284 -8.94 3.45 -12.00
CA CYS A 284 -10.37 3.41 -11.70
C CYS A 284 -10.72 4.25 -10.46
N PHE A 285 -9.93 4.13 -9.39
CA PHE A 285 -10.10 4.93 -8.19
C PHE A 285 -9.72 6.40 -8.40
N PHE A 286 -8.68 6.69 -9.19
CA PHE A 286 -8.28 8.05 -9.56
C PHE A 286 -9.41 8.79 -10.28
N GLN A 287 -10.01 8.17 -11.30
CA GLN A 287 -11.18 8.74 -11.99
C GLN A 287 -12.36 8.97 -11.04
N SER A 288 -12.58 8.04 -10.11
CA SER A 288 -13.64 8.15 -9.11
C SER A 288 -13.41 9.33 -8.16
N CYS A 289 -12.18 9.56 -7.70
CA CYS A 289 -11.82 10.73 -6.90
C CYS A 289 -12.05 12.04 -7.66
N ILE A 290 -11.73 12.08 -8.96
CA ILE A 290 -11.93 13.27 -9.79
C ILE A 290 -13.41 13.54 -10.01
N LYS A 291 -14.22 12.51 -10.32
CA LYS A 291 -15.67 12.63 -10.46
C LYS A 291 -16.34 13.15 -9.19
N LYS A 292 -15.86 12.72 -8.01
CA LYS A 292 -16.31 13.19 -6.69
C LYS A 292 -15.78 14.57 -6.30
N LYS A 293 -14.95 15.21 -7.14
CA LYS A 293 -14.22 16.46 -6.86
C LYS A 293 -13.33 16.40 -5.60
N ASP A 294 -12.92 15.20 -5.19
CA ASP A 294 -12.05 14.97 -4.02
C ASP A 294 -10.55 15.02 -4.40
N VAL A 295 -10.18 16.09 -5.09
CA VAL A 295 -8.89 16.24 -5.80
C VAL A 295 -7.75 16.63 -4.83
N GLY A 296 -8.05 17.20 -3.66
CA GLY A 296 -7.05 17.56 -2.65
C GLY A 296 -6.70 16.45 -1.65
N SER A 297 -7.27 15.25 -1.80
CA SER A 297 -7.18 14.19 -0.80
C SER A 297 -5.81 13.51 -0.75
N LYS A 298 -5.44 13.03 0.44
CA LYS A 298 -4.30 12.11 0.63
C LYS A 298 -4.44 10.85 -0.22
N MET A 299 -5.68 10.44 -0.53
CA MET A 299 -5.99 9.35 -1.43
C MET A 299 -5.41 9.56 -2.81
N LEU A 300 -5.60 10.75 -3.41
CA LEU A 300 -5.09 11.04 -4.75
C LEU A 300 -3.56 10.91 -4.82
N SER A 301 -2.86 11.40 -3.80
CA SER A 301 -1.40 11.27 -3.69
C SER A 301 -0.96 9.79 -3.59
N ALA A 302 -1.69 8.99 -2.81
CA ALA A 302 -1.43 7.55 -2.69
C ALA A 302 -1.67 6.82 -4.02
N LEU A 303 -2.75 7.14 -4.73
CA LEU A 303 -3.05 6.53 -6.05
C LEU A 303 -1.96 6.84 -7.08
N LEU A 304 -1.54 8.11 -7.21
CA LEU A 304 -0.47 8.49 -8.13
C LEU A 304 0.87 7.83 -7.77
N THR A 305 1.17 7.69 -6.48
CA THR A 305 2.35 6.96 -6.02
C THR A 305 2.27 5.49 -6.41
N GLY A 306 1.10 4.86 -6.29
CA GLY A 306 0.84 3.48 -6.69
C GLY A 306 1.05 3.26 -8.19
N VAL A 307 0.49 4.14 -9.02
CA VAL A 307 0.68 4.09 -10.48
C VAL A 307 2.16 4.24 -10.84
N ASN A 308 2.87 5.23 -10.30
CA ASN A 308 4.30 5.43 -10.57
C ASN A 308 5.16 4.20 -10.20
N ARG A 309 4.75 3.42 -9.20
CA ARG A 309 5.44 2.19 -8.78
C ARG A 309 5.08 0.98 -9.63
N ALA A 310 3.82 0.85 -10.04
CA ALA A 310 3.35 -0.31 -10.81
C ALA A 310 3.63 -0.18 -12.31
N TYR A 311 3.64 1.03 -12.86
CA TYR A 311 3.81 1.29 -14.29
C TYR A 311 5.08 0.69 -14.91
N PRO A 312 6.29 0.79 -14.31
CA PRO A 312 7.50 0.17 -14.89
C PRO A 312 7.39 -1.33 -15.16
N TYR A 313 6.51 -2.03 -14.44
CA TYR A 313 6.31 -3.47 -14.54
C TYR A 313 5.08 -3.84 -15.39
N ALA A 314 4.25 -2.85 -15.76
CA ALA A 314 3.00 -3.04 -16.47
C ALA A 314 3.21 -2.96 -17.99
N GLN A 315 3.24 -4.10 -18.68
CA GLN A 315 3.53 -4.18 -20.12
C GLN A 315 2.41 -3.62 -21.03
N THR A 316 1.15 -3.60 -20.58
CA THR A 316 -0.03 -3.38 -21.46
C THR A 316 -0.81 -2.09 -21.14
N SER A 317 -0.32 -1.28 -20.20
CA SER A 317 -1.11 -0.18 -19.65
C SER A 317 -1.12 1.13 -20.47
N SER A 318 -0.38 1.20 -21.58
CA SER A 318 -0.12 2.47 -22.28
C SER A 318 -1.38 3.14 -22.89
N GLU A 319 -2.34 2.40 -23.44
CA GLU A 319 -3.52 2.99 -24.10
C GLU A 319 -4.49 3.65 -23.13
N LYS A 320 -4.92 2.93 -22.07
CA LYS A 320 -5.82 3.48 -21.04
C LYS A 320 -5.21 4.69 -20.34
N ILE A 321 -3.89 4.74 -20.26
CA ILE A 321 -3.15 5.84 -19.62
C ILE A 321 -3.10 7.06 -20.53
N LYS A 322 -2.99 6.88 -21.85
CA LYS A 322 -3.11 7.97 -22.83
C LYS A 322 -4.45 8.69 -22.69
N ASP A 323 -5.55 7.95 -22.51
CA ASP A 323 -6.88 8.53 -22.29
C ASP A 323 -6.97 9.40 -21.01
N GLN A 324 -6.09 9.17 -20.04
CA GLN A 324 -6.05 9.91 -18.78
C GLN A 324 -5.05 11.08 -18.79
N MET A 325 -4.27 11.28 -19.85
CA MET A 325 -3.25 12.33 -19.92
C MET A 325 -3.82 13.72 -19.71
N ASP A 326 -4.90 14.06 -20.41
CA ASP A 326 -5.55 15.37 -20.28
C ASP A 326 -6.11 15.59 -18.87
N THR A 327 -6.61 14.53 -18.25
CA THR A 327 -7.09 14.55 -16.88
C THR A 327 -5.93 14.79 -15.91
N LEU A 328 -4.79 14.14 -16.10
CA LEU A 328 -3.57 14.37 -15.30
C LEU A 328 -3.09 15.83 -15.43
N PHE A 329 -3.04 16.38 -16.65
CA PHE A 329 -2.68 17.79 -16.87
C PHE A 329 -3.64 18.76 -16.19
N LYS A 330 -4.96 18.48 -16.17
CA LYS A 330 -5.93 19.29 -15.42
C LYS A 330 -5.67 19.23 -13.92
N VAL A 331 -5.39 18.04 -13.39
CA VAL A 331 -5.12 17.81 -11.96
C VAL A 331 -3.86 18.55 -11.49
N LEU A 332 -2.82 18.68 -12.32
CA LEU A 332 -1.57 19.39 -11.98
C LEU A 332 -1.77 20.80 -11.42
N HIS A 333 -2.80 21.51 -11.88
CA HIS A 333 -3.06 22.89 -11.50
C HIS A 333 -3.96 23.02 -10.26
N ILE A 334 -4.61 21.94 -9.83
CA ILE A 334 -5.59 21.93 -8.75
C ILE A 334 -4.99 21.39 -7.46
N VAL A 335 -4.05 20.44 -7.57
CA VAL A 335 -3.47 19.74 -6.43
C VAL A 335 -2.32 20.49 -5.78
N ASN A 336 -1.98 20.10 -4.55
CA ASN A 336 -0.79 20.58 -3.87
C ASN A 336 0.51 20.22 -4.61
N PHE A 337 1.59 20.92 -4.28
CA PHE A 337 2.89 20.76 -4.94
C PHE A 337 3.35 19.29 -5.01
N ASN A 338 3.36 18.57 -3.89
CA ASN A 338 3.83 17.18 -3.84
C ASN A 338 3.04 16.23 -4.75
N THR A 339 1.71 16.37 -4.79
CA THR A 339 0.84 15.56 -5.67
C THR A 339 1.04 15.94 -7.13
N SER A 340 1.29 17.23 -7.41
CA SER A 340 1.62 17.68 -8.78
C SER A 340 2.94 17.09 -9.27
N ILE A 341 3.94 16.92 -8.39
CA ILE A 341 5.21 16.25 -8.74
C ILE A 341 4.96 14.77 -9.05
N GLN A 342 4.15 14.06 -8.28
CA GLN A 342 3.80 12.66 -8.59
C GLN A 342 3.10 12.53 -9.95
N ALA A 343 2.18 13.44 -10.26
CA ALA A 343 1.50 13.45 -11.55
C ALA A 343 2.46 13.81 -12.70
N LEU A 344 3.37 14.78 -12.52
CA LEU A 344 4.40 15.10 -13.52
C LEU A 344 5.35 13.92 -13.75
N MET A 345 5.73 13.19 -12.70
CA MET A 345 6.54 11.97 -12.85
C MET A 345 5.85 10.92 -13.71
N LEU A 346 4.55 10.70 -13.47
CA LEU A 346 3.76 9.77 -14.26
C LEU A 346 3.67 10.20 -15.73
N LEU A 347 3.37 11.48 -15.95
CA LEU A 347 3.34 12.07 -17.29
C LEU A 347 4.69 11.89 -18.00
N PHE A 348 5.79 12.23 -17.34
CA PHE A 348 7.13 12.05 -17.89
C PHE A 348 7.40 10.59 -18.25
N GLN A 349 7.14 9.66 -17.33
CA GLN A 349 7.42 8.24 -17.55
C GLN A 349 6.64 7.66 -18.73
N VAL A 350 5.37 8.03 -18.88
CA VAL A 350 4.54 7.58 -20.01
C VAL A 350 5.00 8.22 -21.31
N MET A 351 5.27 9.52 -21.31
CA MET A 351 5.64 10.26 -22.52
C MET A 351 7.05 9.90 -23.00
N ASP A 352 8.00 9.69 -22.10
CA ASP A 352 9.37 9.24 -22.39
C ASP A 352 9.36 7.83 -22.98
N SER A 353 8.57 6.91 -22.40
CA SER A 353 8.44 5.54 -22.93
C SER A 353 7.87 5.47 -24.35
N ASN A 354 7.04 6.45 -24.74
CA ASN A 354 6.49 6.56 -26.10
C ASN A 354 7.28 7.52 -27.00
N GLN A 355 8.34 8.15 -26.49
CA GLN A 355 9.09 9.22 -27.18
C GLN A 355 8.22 10.40 -27.65
N THR A 356 7.15 10.72 -26.91
CA THR A 356 6.18 11.78 -27.23
C THR A 356 6.16 12.90 -26.20
N ILE A 357 7.31 13.29 -25.64
CA ILE A 357 7.36 14.38 -24.63
C ILE A 357 7.01 15.72 -25.29
N SER A 358 5.80 16.20 -25.02
CA SER A 358 5.26 17.45 -25.56
C SER A 358 5.78 18.70 -24.85
N ASP A 359 5.77 19.83 -25.53
CA ASP A 359 6.08 21.15 -24.93
C ASP A 359 5.17 21.50 -23.74
N ARG A 360 3.92 21.02 -23.75
CA ARG A 360 2.97 21.21 -22.64
C ARG A 360 3.52 20.67 -21.31
N TYR A 361 4.23 19.54 -21.36
CA TYR A 361 4.88 18.96 -20.19
C TYR A 361 5.98 19.88 -19.65
N TYR A 362 6.89 20.33 -20.53
CA TYR A 362 7.98 21.20 -20.12
C TYR A 362 7.48 22.56 -19.62
N ILE A 363 6.45 23.14 -20.22
CA ILE A 363 5.81 24.38 -19.73
C ILE A 363 5.25 24.16 -18.32
N ALA A 364 4.58 23.03 -18.08
CA ALA A 364 4.03 22.71 -16.75
C ALA A 364 5.15 22.54 -15.70
N LEU A 365 6.21 21.80 -16.02
CA LEU A 365 7.37 21.61 -15.13
C LEU A 365 8.13 22.91 -14.88
N TYR A 366 8.32 23.72 -15.92
CA TYR A 366 9.01 25.02 -15.84
C TYR A 366 8.26 26.01 -14.96
N LYS A 367 6.93 26.04 -15.06
CA LYS A 367 6.06 26.82 -14.17
C LYS A 367 6.18 26.34 -12.71
N LYS A 368 6.31 25.03 -12.50
CA LYS A 368 6.42 24.44 -11.15
C LYS A 368 7.73 24.78 -10.43
N LEU A 369 8.78 25.20 -11.12
CA LEU A 369 10.02 25.68 -10.49
C LEU A 369 9.81 26.98 -9.69
N LEU A 370 8.89 27.85 -10.10
CA LEU A 370 8.55 29.09 -9.38
C LEU A 370 7.40 28.92 -8.38
N ASP A 371 6.92 27.69 -8.18
CA ASP A 371 5.82 27.43 -7.24
C ASP A 371 6.34 27.62 -5.79
N PRO A 372 5.70 28.44 -4.95
CA PRO A 372 6.11 28.62 -3.55
C PRO A 372 6.21 27.31 -2.76
N GLY A 373 5.48 26.27 -3.20
CA GLY A 373 5.54 24.93 -2.64
C GLY A 373 6.90 24.24 -2.78
N VAL A 374 7.82 24.74 -3.62
CA VAL A 374 9.20 24.24 -3.72
C VAL A 374 9.92 24.40 -2.37
N ALA A 375 9.77 25.55 -1.70
CA ALA A 375 10.40 25.83 -0.41
C ALA A 375 9.87 24.93 0.72
N LEU A 376 8.59 24.54 0.63
CA LEU A 376 7.92 23.68 1.60
C LEU A 376 7.90 22.20 1.17
N CYS A 377 8.67 21.83 0.15
CA CYS A 377 8.65 20.48 -0.39
C CYS A 377 9.22 19.48 0.61
N ALA A 378 8.42 18.48 0.98
CA ALA A 378 8.83 17.41 1.89
C ALA A 378 9.86 16.44 1.27
N LYS A 379 9.96 16.39 -0.06
CA LYS A 379 10.82 15.44 -0.82
C LYS A 379 11.55 16.15 -1.97
N PRO A 380 12.49 17.07 -1.68
CA PRO A 380 13.17 17.86 -2.70
C PRO A 380 13.98 16.99 -3.69
N SER A 381 14.53 15.86 -3.23
CA SER A 381 15.27 14.92 -4.08
C SER A 381 14.43 14.33 -5.22
N MET A 382 13.15 14.05 -4.96
CA MET A 382 12.23 13.50 -5.96
C MET A 382 11.93 14.52 -7.07
N PHE A 383 11.76 15.78 -6.67
CA PHE A 383 11.55 16.88 -7.62
C PHE A 383 12.79 17.15 -8.46
N LEU A 384 13.96 17.28 -7.84
CA LEU A 384 15.23 17.49 -8.56
C LEU A 384 15.53 16.32 -9.51
N ASN A 385 15.27 15.08 -9.12
CA ASN A 385 15.46 13.93 -10.00
C ASN A 385 14.51 13.96 -11.21
N LEU A 386 13.25 14.37 -11.03
CA LEU A 386 12.34 14.59 -12.16
C LEU A 386 12.88 15.66 -13.11
N VAL A 387 13.34 16.80 -12.58
CA VAL A 387 13.93 17.88 -13.38
C VAL A 387 15.14 17.36 -14.16
N TYR A 388 16.07 16.67 -13.49
CA TYR A 388 17.24 16.09 -14.12
C TYR A 388 16.89 15.15 -15.27
N LYS A 389 16.02 14.16 -15.03
CA LYS A 389 15.60 13.20 -16.06
C LYS A 389 14.90 13.89 -17.23
N SER A 390 14.04 14.87 -16.95
CA SER A 390 13.34 15.64 -17.98
C SER A 390 14.29 16.41 -18.87
N LEU A 391 15.30 17.05 -18.29
CA LEU A 391 16.30 17.82 -19.00
C LEU A 391 17.31 16.94 -19.72
N LYS A 392 17.62 15.75 -19.20
CA LYS A 392 18.47 14.77 -19.86
C LYS A 392 17.82 14.25 -21.15
N ALA A 393 16.52 13.94 -21.11
CA ALA A 393 15.76 13.44 -22.27
C ALA A 393 15.46 14.52 -23.33
N ASP A 394 15.51 15.80 -22.95
CA ASP A 394 15.16 16.90 -23.84
C ASP A 394 16.19 17.07 -24.98
N THR A 395 15.78 17.25 -26.22
CA THR A 395 16.69 17.54 -27.34
C THR A 395 16.87 19.05 -27.57
N VAL A 396 15.98 19.90 -27.04
CA VAL A 396 15.97 21.34 -27.30
C VAL A 396 16.88 22.07 -26.32
N LEU A 397 18.09 22.43 -26.76
CA LEU A 397 19.10 23.05 -25.89
C LEU A 397 18.65 24.39 -25.29
N ARG A 398 17.96 25.24 -26.06
CA ARG A 398 17.41 26.54 -25.59
C ARG A 398 16.55 26.40 -24.33
N ARG A 399 15.67 25.39 -24.36
CA ARG A 399 14.79 25.07 -23.24
C ARG A 399 15.59 24.58 -22.04
N VAL A 400 16.60 23.75 -22.25
CA VAL A 400 17.48 23.29 -21.16
C VAL A 400 18.20 24.46 -20.50
N LYS A 401 18.74 25.41 -21.28
CA LYS A 401 19.38 26.63 -20.77
C LYS A 401 18.41 27.45 -19.90
N ALA A 402 17.18 27.65 -20.37
CA ALA A 402 16.13 28.34 -19.60
C ALA A 402 15.82 27.68 -18.26
N PHE A 403 15.76 26.34 -18.24
CA PHE A 403 15.56 25.56 -17.02
C PHE A 403 16.74 25.70 -16.05
N VAL A 404 17.98 25.67 -16.54
CA VAL A 404 19.17 25.86 -15.69
C VAL A 404 19.18 27.26 -15.09
N LYS A 405 18.99 28.32 -15.89
CA LYS A 405 18.95 29.72 -15.39
C LYS A 405 17.89 29.89 -14.30
N ARG A 406 16.66 29.40 -14.53
CA ARG A 406 15.59 29.45 -13.52
C ARG A 406 15.88 28.60 -12.28
N LEU A 407 16.45 27.40 -12.45
CA LEU A 407 16.79 26.54 -11.31
C LEU A 407 17.83 27.21 -10.40
N LEU A 408 18.84 27.87 -10.97
CA LEU A 408 19.84 28.64 -10.23
C LEU A 408 19.20 29.85 -9.53
N GLN A 409 18.33 30.58 -10.22
CA GLN A 409 17.56 31.67 -9.61
C GLN A 409 16.75 31.20 -8.39
N VAL A 410 16.02 30.10 -8.52
CA VAL A 410 15.24 29.52 -7.41
C VAL A 410 16.17 29.12 -6.28
N THR A 411 17.33 28.54 -6.59
CA THR A 411 18.31 28.06 -5.62
C THR A 411 18.80 29.17 -4.67
N CYS A 412 18.92 30.41 -5.14
CA CYS A 412 19.31 31.55 -4.30
C CYS A 412 18.38 31.80 -3.11
N GLY A 413 17.11 31.40 -3.20
CA GLY A 413 16.11 31.55 -2.13
C GLY A 413 15.85 30.27 -1.32
N GLN A 414 16.64 29.21 -1.49
CA GLN A 414 16.38 27.89 -0.88
C GLN A 414 17.39 27.53 0.21
N MET A 415 17.01 26.56 1.05
CA MET A 415 17.89 26.03 2.08
C MET A 415 19.13 25.34 1.49
N PRO A 416 20.29 25.34 2.19
CA PRO A 416 21.54 24.77 1.67
C PRO A 416 21.44 23.34 1.09
N PRO A 417 20.67 22.39 1.68
CA PRO A 417 20.54 21.05 1.11
C PRO A 417 19.93 21.04 -0.30
N PHE A 418 18.95 21.91 -0.56
CA PHE A 418 18.36 22.04 -1.88
C PHE A 418 19.36 22.64 -2.86
N ALA A 419 20.08 23.68 -2.43
CA ALA A 419 21.08 24.35 -3.26
C ALA A 419 22.19 23.40 -3.70
N CYS A 420 22.75 22.62 -2.78
CA CYS A 420 23.75 21.61 -3.10
C CYS A 420 23.21 20.57 -4.11
N GLY A 421 21.95 20.12 -3.92
CA GLY A 421 21.31 19.18 -4.85
C GLY A 421 21.08 19.77 -6.24
N ALA A 422 20.69 21.04 -6.33
CA ALA A 422 20.49 21.74 -7.60
C ALA A 422 21.82 21.96 -8.33
N LEU A 423 22.88 22.38 -7.63
CA LEU A 423 24.22 22.53 -8.20
C LEU A 423 24.80 21.19 -8.67
N TYR A 424 24.59 20.11 -7.91
CA TYR A 424 24.95 18.76 -8.33
C TYR A 424 24.21 18.32 -9.59
N LEU A 425 22.90 18.61 -9.69
CA LEU A 425 22.11 18.34 -10.89
C LEU A 425 22.69 19.08 -12.11
N VAL A 426 22.99 20.37 -11.95
CA VAL A 426 23.55 21.21 -13.03
C VAL A 426 24.91 20.67 -13.47
N SER A 427 25.78 20.28 -12.53
CA SER A 427 27.09 19.73 -12.88
C SER A 427 27.01 18.42 -13.65
N GLU A 428 26.07 17.53 -13.30
CA GLU A 428 25.81 16.30 -14.05
C GLU A 428 25.20 16.57 -15.43
N LEU A 429 24.36 17.60 -15.58
CA LEU A 429 23.84 18.00 -16.89
C LEU A 429 24.92 18.60 -17.80
N LEU A 430 25.84 19.40 -17.25
CA LEU A 430 26.97 19.98 -17.99
C LEU A 430 27.88 18.91 -18.59
N LYS A 431 28.04 17.76 -17.90
CA LYS A 431 28.78 16.60 -18.43
C LYS A 431 28.08 15.96 -19.63
N ILE A 432 26.75 15.91 -19.63
CA ILE A 432 25.95 15.25 -20.67
C ILE A 432 25.75 16.17 -21.88
N LYS A 433 25.60 17.47 -21.65
CA LYS A 433 25.28 18.46 -22.68
C LYS A 433 26.36 19.54 -22.75
N PRO A 434 27.44 19.29 -23.52
CA PRO A 434 28.57 20.21 -23.54
C PRO A 434 28.22 21.59 -24.09
N GLY A 435 27.16 21.72 -24.90
CA GLY A 435 26.66 23.01 -25.40
C GLY A 435 26.15 23.97 -24.31
N LEU A 436 26.04 23.52 -23.05
CA LEU A 436 25.78 24.39 -21.90
C LEU A 436 27.03 25.11 -21.39
N TRP A 437 28.25 24.60 -21.67
CA TRP A 437 29.51 25.25 -21.26
C TRP A 437 29.75 26.58 -21.95
N VAL A 438 29.27 26.74 -23.18
CA VAL A 438 29.45 27.97 -23.97
C VAL A 438 28.92 29.18 -23.19
N GLN A 439 27.81 29.03 -22.47
CA GLN A 439 27.23 30.11 -21.64
C GLN A 439 28.05 30.48 -20.40
N LEU A 440 28.88 29.57 -19.89
CA LEU A 440 29.78 29.86 -18.78
C LEU A 440 31.04 30.58 -19.25
N GLN A 441 31.39 30.42 -20.53
CA GLN A 441 32.60 30.99 -21.13
C GLN A 441 32.35 32.38 -21.71
N ASP A 442 31.17 32.63 -22.29
CA ASP A 442 30.82 33.91 -22.94
C ASP A 442 30.67 35.10 -21.97
N HIS A 443 30.61 34.88 -20.65
CA HIS A 443 30.40 35.94 -19.64
C HIS A 443 31.68 36.47 -18.97
N VAL A 444 32.88 36.10 -19.43
CA VAL A 444 34.15 36.60 -18.87
C VAL A 444 34.61 37.92 -19.51
N GLU A 445 33.97 38.38 -20.59
CA GLU A 445 34.36 39.60 -21.33
C GLU A 445 33.24 40.68 -21.39
N SER A 446 32.50 40.88 -20.29
CA SER A 446 31.61 42.04 -20.13
C SER A 446 32.22 42.99 -19.12
N ASP A 447 33.18 43.77 -19.60
CA ASP A 447 33.96 44.79 -18.89
C ASP A 447 33.11 46.06 -18.64
N ASP A 448 31.98 45.92 -17.95
CA ASP A 448 31.23 47.07 -17.42
C ASP A 448 31.68 47.32 -15.97
N GLU A 449 32.84 47.96 -15.82
CA GLU A 449 33.25 48.57 -14.55
C GLU A 449 32.12 49.48 -14.05
N GLU A 450 31.57 49.18 -12.86
CA GLU A 450 30.54 49.98 -12.21
C GLU A 450 31.07 51.41 -11.93
N HIS A 451 30.67 52.37 -12.76
CA HIS A 451 31.03 53.78 -12.58
C HIS A 451 30.09 54.41 -11.53
N PHE A 452 30.54 54.47 -10.28
CA PHE A 452 29.83 55.17 -9.21
C PHE A 452 29.93 56.69 -9.41
N HIS A 453 28.78 57.39 -9.45
CA HIS A 453 28.72 58.84 -9.29
C HIS A 453 28.40 59.12 -7.81
N ASP A 454 29.37 59.67 -7.09
CA ASP A 454 29.13 60.16 -5.72
C ASP A 454 28.13 61.32 -5.78
N LEU A 455 27.06 61.21 -4.98
CA LEU A 455 26.10 62.29 -4.80
C LEU A 455 26.74 63.36 -3.90
N GLU A 456 26.82 64.61 -4.38
CA GLU A 456 27.25 65.74 -3.57
C GLU A 456 26.35 65.88 -2.33
N GLU A 457 26.97 65.86 -1.15
CA GLU A 457 26.31 66.08 0.14
C GLU A 457 25.67 67.47 0.15
N GLN A 458 24.34 67.53 0.05
CA GLN A 458 23.61 68.74 0.38
C GLN A 458 23.45 68.82 1.89
N GLU A 459 24.17 69.76 2.50
CA GLU A 459 24.01 70.16 3.90
C GLU A 459 22.54 70.40 4.24
N GLU A 460 22.03 69.64 5.20
CA GLU A 460 20.71 69.84 5.80
C GLU A 460 20.65 71.19 6.50
N ASN A 461 19.82 72.12 5.99
CA ASN A 461 19.29 73.21 6.79
C ASN A 461 17.78 73.06 6.94
N LEU A 462 17.39 72.59 8.12
CA LEU A 462 16.04 72.51 8.66
C LEU A 462 15.43 73.91 8.84
N VAL A 463 14.23 74.16 8.30
CA VAL A 463 13.28 75.12 8.92
C VAL A 463 11.83 74.67 8.69
N ASP A 464 11.05 74.74 9.77
CA ASP A 464 9.68 74.29 9.99
C ASP A 464 8.58 74.92 9.12
N ALA A 465 7.45 74.21 9.13
CA ALA A 465 6.17 74.50 8.49
C ALA A 465 5.48 75.80 8.96
N ASP A 466 4.56 76.24 8.09
CA ASP A 466 3.51 77.26 8.26
C ASP A 466 3.87 78.73 8.02
N LYS A 467 3.59 79.19 6.79
CA LYS A 467 2.92 80.48 6.56
C LYS A 467 2.13 80.51 5.25
N GLN A 468 0.90 80.94 5.44
CA GLN A 468 -0.21 81.11 4.51
C GLN A 468 -0.07 82.32 3.55
N ILE A 469 -0.77 82.22 2.41
CA ILE A 469 -1.58 83.28 1.73
C ILE A 469 -0.90 84.20 0.66
N ASN A 470 -1.45 84.04 -0.55
CA ASN A 470 -1.87 85.01 -1.60
C ASN A 470 -0.99 85.48 -2.79
N ASN A 471 -1.68 85.36 -3.94
CA ASN A 471 -1.80 86.22 -5.14
C ASN A 471 -0.88 86.00 -6.36
N GLU A 472 -1.55 85.65 -7.48
CA GLU A 472 -1.58 86.28 -8.83
C GLU A 472 -0.23 86.67 -9.47
N ASP A 473 0.11 86.41 -10.75
CA ASP A 473 -0.69 86.37 -11.97
C ASP A 473 0.18 85.90 -13.19
N ILE A 474 -0.51 85.37 -14.21
CA ILE A 474 -0.29 85.40 -15.69
C ILE A 474 1.05 84.99 -16.35
N GLY A 475 0.96 84.05 -17.30
CA GLY A 475 1.88 83.91 -18.43
C GLY A 475 1.63 82.69 -19.34
N GLN A 476 0.84 82.86 -20.41
CA GLN A 476 0.40 81.86 -21.39
C GLN A 476 1.52 81.32 -22.31
N SER A 477 1.44 80.04 -22.72
CA SER A 477 1.50 79.66 -24.15
C SER A 477 0.94 78.26 -24.43
N THR A 478 0.15 78.21 -25.49
CA THR A 478 -0.73 77.20 -26.11
C THR A 478 -0.02 75.99 -26.76
N LYS A 479 -0.44 74.73 -26.47
CA LYS A 479 -1.27 73.76 -27.28
C LYS A 479 -0.66 73.26 -28.63
N PRO A 480 -0.95 72.02 -29.12
CA PRO A 480 -2.22 71.32 -28.93
C PRO A 480 -2.18 69.82 -28.59
N HIS A 481 -3.35 69.44 -28.07
CA HIS A 481 -3.90 68.13 -27.76
C HIS A 481 -4.34 67.42 -29.05
N ASN A 482 -4.10 66.10 -29.16
CA ASN A 482 -4.93 65.24 -30.00
C ASN A 482 -5.29 63.98 -29.22
N GLN A 483 -6.53 63.94 -28.74
CA GLN A 483 -7.17 62.79 -28.14
C GLN A 483 -7.67 61.86 -29.24
N ALA A 484 -7.18 60.62 -29.26
CA ALA A 484 -7.92 59.50 -29.79
C ALA A 484 -7.90 58.38 -28.73
N SER A 485 -9.08 58.19 -28.13
CA SER A 485 -9.43 57.11 -27.23
C SER A 485 -9.07 55.73 -27.78
N GLN A 486 -8.35 54.92 -26.98
CA GLN A 486 -8.22 53.49 -27.25
C GLN A 486 -8.76 52.67 -26.08
N ALA A 487 -9.78 51.88 -26.39
CA ALA A 487 -10.48 50.99 -25.48
C ALA A 487 -9.53 49.93 -24.87
N SER A 488 -9.78 49.62 -23.60
CA SER A 488 -9.02 48.67 -22.79
C SER A 488 -9.31 47.21 -23.16
N TRP A 489 -8.81 46.72 -24.29
CA TRP A 489 -8.77 45.29 -24.60
C TRP A 489 -7.58 44.98 -25.51
N VAL A 490 -6.40 44.79 -24.93
CA VAL A 490 -5.21 44.31 -25.67
C VAL A 490 -5.07 42.81 -25.45
N HIS A 491 -5.71 42.06 -26.33
CA HIS A 491 -5.51 40.62 -26.49
C HIS A 491 -4.89 40.34 -27.87
N HIS A 492 -3.79 40.98 -28.25
CA HIS A 492 -3.07 40.70 -29.51
C HIS A 492 -1.59 41.19 -29.48
N GLN A 493 -0.79 40.76 -28.50
CA GLN A 493 0.67 40.98 -28.51
C GLN A 493 1.53 39.71 -28.30
N ASN A 494 0.95 38.51 -28.32
CA ASN A 494 1.71 37.26 -28.23
C ASN A 494 1.99 36.58 -29.58
N LEU A 495 1.75 37.26 -30.71
CA LEU A 495 1.96 36.72 -32.07
C LEU A 495 2.84 37.58 -32.98
N THR A 496 3.28 38.74 -32.52
CA THR A 496 4.33 39.50 -33.19
C THR A 496 5.63 39.21 -32.47
N GLY A 497 6.52 38.47 -33.13
CA GLY A 497 7.93 38.41 -32.75
C GLY A 497 8.51 39.81 -32.81
N GLY A 498 8.35 40.56 -31.72
CA GLY A 498 9.04 41.81 -31.48
C GLY A 498 10.49 41.45 -31.21
N LYS A 499 11.39 41.83 -32.11
CA LYS A 499 12.80 42.00 -31.78
C LYS A 499 12.88 42.98 -30.62
N GLY A 500 13.12 42.49 -29.42
CA GLY A 500 13.16 43.31 -28.21
C GLY A 500 14.13 42.69 -27.21
N THR A 501 15.35 43.24 -27.19
CA THR A 501 16.44 43.05 -26.21
C THR A 501 16.78 41.59 -25.89
N GLY A 502 17.94 41.09 -26.36
CA GLY A 502 18.45 39.73 -26.12
C GLY A 502 18.81 39.44 -24.65
N SER A 503 17.89 39.73 -23.74
CA SER A 503 18.01 39.62 -22.30
C SER A 503 17.01 38.58 -21.80
N TYR A 504 17.49 37.65 -21.00
CA TYR A 504 16.72 36.53 -20.47
C TYR A 504 15.51 37.02 -19.65
N ASP A 505 14.29 36.58 -20.00
CA ASP A 505 13.07 36.83 -19.21
C ASP A 505 12.88 35.73 -18.14
N PRO A 506 13.11 36.03 -16.83
CA PRO A 506 13.02 35.03 -15.77
C PRO A 506 11.57 34.60 -15.48
N LEU A 507 10.57 35.39 -15.86
CA LEU A 507 9.15 35.17 -15.57
C LEU A 507 8.37 34.55 -16.74
N SER A 508 9.02 34.38 -17.90
CA SER A 508 8.39 33.78 -19.08
C SER A 508 7.75 32.42 -18.76
N ARG A 509 6.54 32.21 -19.27
CA ARG A 509 5.80 30.96 -19.05
C ARG A 509 6.34 29.81 -19.89
N ASN A 510 6.89 30.10 -21.06
CA ASN A 510 7.38 29.09 -21.98
C ASN A 510 8.91 29.10 -22.03
N PRO A 511 9.58 28.03 -21.59
CA PRO A 511 11.05 27.99 -21.54
C PRO A 511 11.70 28.01 -22.93
N ALA A 512 10.96 27.75 -24.01
CA ALA A 512 11.51 27.83 -25.36
C ALA A 512 11.62 29.27 -25.90
N TYR A 513 10.93 30.23 -25.28
CA TYR A 513 10.80 31.61 -25.78
C TYR A 513 11.15 32.66 -24.70
N CYS A 514 12.02 32.31 -23.76
CA CYS A 514 12.44 33.22 -22.68
C CYS A 514 13.81 33.85 -22.94
N GLU A 515 14.32 33.75 -24.18
CA GLU A 515 15.62 34.32 -24.59
C GLU A 515 16.79 33.93 -23.67
N ALA A 516 16.80 32.68 -23.22
CA ALA A 516 17.83 32.14 -22.34
C ALA A 516 19.12 31.72 -23.07
N ASP A 517 19.31 32.13 -24.32
CA ASP A 517 20.42 31.69 -25.16
C ASP A 517 21.80 32.14 -24.66
#